data_AF-A0A4Y3KKP1-F1
#
_entry.id   AF-A0A4Y3KKP1-F1
#
_cell.length_a   1.000
_cell.length_b   1.000
_cell.length_c   1.000
_cell.angle_alpha   90.00
_cell.angle_beta   90.00
_cell.angle_gamma   90.00
#
_symmetry.space_group_name_H-M   'P 1'
#
loop_
_entity.id
_entity.type
_entity.pdbx_description
1 polymer ?
#
loop_
_entity_poly.entity_id
_entity_poly.type
_entity_poly.pdbx_seq_one_letter_code
_entity_poly.pdbx_strand_id
1 'polypeptide(L)'
;MSGLPRPASPSSGPAVLVHPTGVSPANAEAREHWQATIETPVDFRSGAVAAALTDDDRRALERAHPDGRARFWGTYGRHGSIVRRLAPGDVVVLTGTGHVTGVGRAAFTTQNASLGDALWRNRPREGSYLHVYSLEPFAHAAAPLAGLRDAGVAWFQTPSYIDDHRAAAIIANYPDLIAPLLEDEPASEALFRALQEYEDADDKVATDLSWVREIAIEVVTAGDATVSSRPATTLHRGENLLVHDYVSRLPRAASARRLLTAVGITDLDVWIGGRHELVEAKSSAARHHVRQALAQLLDYAAAMASDPPDVLTALFPHQPDDSAVALLHRYGVDCVFRGGDGAYIRLPAPQEASAAIRRLILVKVPAHT
;
A
#
# COMPACT_ATOMS: atom_id res chain seq x y z
N MET A 1 52.06 -29.13 -16.03
CA MET A 1 50.66 -29.22 -16.48
C MET A 1 49.83 -28.40 -15.52
N SER A 2 49.59 -27.13 -15.88
CA SER A 2 48.76 -26.21 -15.11
C SER A 2 47.30 -26.63 -15.21
N GLY A 3 46.66 -26.85 -14.06
CA GLY A 3 45.21 -27.05 -13.97
C GLY A 3 44.51 -25.73 -14.27
N LEU A 4 43.76 -25.71 -15.36
CA LEU A 4 42.89 -24.59 -15.71
C LEU A 4 41.85 -24.36 -14.60
N PRO A 5 41.56 -23.09 -14.24
CA PRO A 5 40.50 -22.78 -13.30
C PRO A 5 39.15 -23.20 -13.91
N ARG A 6 38.33 -23.85 -13.09
CA ARG A 6 36.95 -24.22 -13.39
C ARG A 6 36.17 -22.93 -13.76
N PRO A 7 35.41 -22.89 -14.86
CA PRO A 7 34.63 -21.71 -15.20
C PRO A 7 33.64 -21.41 -14.06
N ALA A 8 33.52 -20.13 -13.71
CA ALA A 8 32.48 -19.65 -12.80
C ALA A 8 31.12 -20.11 -13.33
N SER A 9 30.36 -20.82 -12.51
CA SER A 9 28.98 -21.19 -12.80
C SER A 9 28.18 -19.93 -13.17
N PRO A 10 27.24 -20.01 -14.14
CA PRO A 10 26.44 -18.86 -14.54
C PRO A 10 25.68 -18.30 -13.34
N SER A 11 25.69 -16.98 -13.23
CA SER A 11 25.04 -16.16 -12.20
C SER A 11 23.66 -16.70 -11.81
N SER A 12 23.53 -17.29 -10.61
CA SER A 12 22.21 -17.55 -10.04
C SER A 12 21.56 -16.20 -9.76
N GLY A 13 20.31 -16.01 -10.21
CA GLY A 13 19.52 -14.82 -9.87
C GLY A 13 19.39 -14.62 -8.35
N PRO A 14 18.82 -13.48 -7.92
CA PRO A 14 18.66 -13.16 -6.50
C PRO A 14 17.83 -14.24 -5.79
N ALA A 15 18.21 -14.56 -4.55
CA ALA A 15 17.43 -15.46 -3.73
C ALA A 15 16.19 -14.74 -3.18
N VAL A 16 15.22 -15.51 -2.69
CA VAL A 16 13.96 -14.98 -2.13
C VAL A 16 13.81 -15.41 -0.68
N LEU A 17 13.66 -14.44 0.22
CA LEU A 17 13.18 -14.66 1.58
C LEU A 17 11.67 -14.42 1.62
N VAL A 18 10.89 -15.46 1.90
CA VAL A 18 9.48 -15.32 2.28
C VAL A 18 9.41 -15.17 3.79
N HIS A 19 9.01 -14.01 4.30
CA HIS A 19 8.98 -13.71 5.72
C HIS A 19 7.54 -13.42 6.20
N PRO A 20 6.95 -14.33 6.99
CA PRO A 20 5.70 -14.06 7.67
C PRO A 20 5.84 -12.91 8.66
N THR A 21 5.03 -11.87 8.51
CA THR A 21 5.08 -10.68 9.36
C THR A 21 4.30 -10.88 10.66
N GLY A 22 3.40 -11.88 10.68
CA GLY A 22 2.45 -12.07 11.78
C GLY A 22 1.36 -10.99 11.86
N VAL A 23 1.34 -10.04 10.91
CA VAL A 23 0.35 -8.97 10.82
C VAL A 23 -1.02 -9.59 10.58
N SER A 24 -1.87 -9.45 11.60
CA SER A 24 -3.25 -9.92 11.62
C SER A 24 -4.06 -9.08 12.62
N PRO A 25 -5.39 -9.08 12.53
CA PRO A 25 -6.24 -8.41 13.52
C PRO A 25 -5.96 -8.89 14.96
N ALA A 26 -5.61 -10.16 15.13
CA ALA A 26 -5.34 -10.78 16.43
C ALA A 26 -3.94 -10.49 17.00
N ASN A 27 -3.02 -9.94 16.22
CA ASN A 27 -1.64 -9.66 16.65
C ASN A 27 -1.35 -8.16 16.60
N ALA A 28 -1.76 -7.44 17.64
CA ALA A 28 -1.59 -6.00 17.74
C ALA A 28 -0.12 -5.55 17.70
N GLU A 29 0.78 -6.33 18.27
CA GLU A 29 2.22 -6.02 18.27
C GLU A 29 2.80 -6.07 16.85
N ALA A 30 2.51 -7.11 16.07
CA ALA A 30 2.98 -7.19 14.69
C ALA A 30 2.47 -6.00 13.85
N ARG A 31 1.24 -5.53 14.11
CA ARG A 31 0.69 -4.32 13.48
C ARG A 31 1.43 -3.06 13.91
N GLU A 32 1.73 -2.91 15.20
CA GLU A 32 2.51 -1.78 15.73
C GLU A 32 3.89 -1.75 15.09
N HIS A 33 4.59 -2.89 15.03
CA HIS A 33 5.91 -3.00 14.40
C HIS A 33 5.85 -2.66 12.90
N TRP A 34 4.86 -3.18 12.19
CA TRP A 34 4.64 -2.87 10.77
C TRP A 34 4.44 -1.36 10.54
N GLN A 35 3.55 -0.74 11.33
CA GLN A 35 3.30 0.69 11.24
C GLN A 35 4.56 1.53 11.54
N ALA A 36 5.33 1.11 12.56
CA ALA A 36 6.49 1.84 13.05
C ALA A 36 7.72 1.74 12.14
N THR A 37 7.85 0.66 11.36
CA THR A 37 9.11 0.36 10.64
C THR A 37 8.95 0.05 9.16
N ILE A 38 7.75 -0.27 8.67
CA ILE A 38 7.47 -0.49 7.24
C ILE A 38 6.66 0.67 6.66
N GLU A 39 5.51 1.01 7.25
CA GLU A 39 4.68 2.13 6.80
C GLU A 39 5.38 3.48 6.99
N THR A 40 6.11 3.59 8.10
CA THR A 40 6.85 4.80 8.45
C THR A 40 8.36 4.53 8.38
N PRO A 41 9.07 4.97 7.33
CA PRO A 41 10.52 4.85 7.28
C PRO A 41 11.17 5.55 8.47
N VAL A 42 12.06 4.82 9.13
CA VAL A 42 12.72 5.21 10.38
C VAL A 42 13.93 6.07 10.06
N ASP A 43 14.02 7.26 10.65
CA ASP A 43 15.25 8.06 10.65
C ASP A 43 16.31 7.35 11.50
N PHE A 44 17.35 6.85 10.85
CA PHE A 44 18.45 6.13 11.52
C PHE A 44 19.65 7.03 11.85
N ARG A 45 19.59 8.32 11.50
CA ARG A 45 20.63 9.31 11.80
C ARG A 45 20.42 10.01 13.15
N SER A 46 19.21 9.93 13.70
CA SER A 46 18.88 10.54 14.98
C SER A 46 18.22 9.57 15.97
N GLY A 47 18.14 9.98 17.23
CA GLY A 47 17.40 9.27 18.28
C GLY A 47 18.01 7.93 18.73
N ALA A 48 17.14 7.06 19.26
CA ALA A 48 17.54 5.78 19.86
C ALA A 48 18.15 4.82 18.83
N VAL A 49 17.68 4.85 17.58
CA VAL A 49 18.19 4.02 16.49
C VAL A 49 19.63 4.40 16.17
N ALA A 50 19.93 5.68 15.99
CA ALA A 50 21.29 6.16 15.72
C ALA A 50 22.30 5.79 16.82
N ALA A 51 21.85 5.82 18.09
CA ALA A 51 22.65 5.45 19.25
C ALA A 51 22.90 3.93 19.35
N ALA A 52 22.01 3.12 18.78
CA ALA A 52 22.11 1.66 18.78
C ALA A 52 22.94 1.08 17.63
N LEU A 53 23.24 1.88 16.60
CA LEU A 53 24.05 1.47 15.47
C LEU A 53 25.53 1.40 15.83
N THR A 54 26.18 0.31 15.43
CA THR A 54 27.64 0.28 15.33
C THR A 54 28.12 1.20 14.20
N ASP A 55 29.38 1.60 14.21
CA ASP A 55 29.92 2.43 13.14
C ASP A 55 29.89 1.72 11.77
N ASP A 56 30.03 0.39 11.75
CA ASP A 56 29.90 -0.41 10.54
C ASP A 56 28.45 -0.46 10.05
N ASP A 57 27.49 -0.67 10.95
CA ASP A 57 26.06 -0.65 10.60
C ASP A 57 25.65 0.72 10.06
N ARG A 58 26.10 1.80 10.71
CA ARG A 58 25.83 3.18 10.29
C ARG A 58 26.36 3.44 8.88
N ARG A 59 27.63 3.10 8.61
CA ARG A 59 28.23 3.23 7.27
C ARG A 59 27.54 2.37 6.21
N ALA A 60 27.06 1.18 6.58
CA ALA A 60 26.35 0.30 5.66
C ALA A 60 24.95 0.87 5.33
N LEU A 61 24.22 1.36 6.35
CA LEU A 61 22.93 2.01 6.18
C LEU A 61 23.03 3.31 5.40
N GLU A 62 24.02 4.17 5.66
CA GLU A 62 24.22 5.42 4.91
C GLU A 62 24.50 5.17 3.41
N ARG A 63 25.21 4.08 3.10
CA ARG A 63 25.43 3.67 1.70
C ARG A 63 24.16 3.13 1.05
N ALA A 64 23.37 2.37 1.79
CA ALA A 64 22.13 1.77 1.29
C ALA A 64 20.96 2.76 1.22
N HIS A 65 20.94 3.76 2.11
CA HIS A 65 19.85 4.71 2.32
C HIS A 65 20.40 6.14 2.49
N PRO A 66 20.80 6.82 1.39
CA PRO A 66 21.45 8.12 1.46
C PRO A 66 20.58 9.26 2.02
N ASP A 67 19.26 9.09 2.04
CA ASP A 67 18.31 10.05 2.62
C ASP A 67 18.27 9.99 4.16
N GLY A 68 18.89 8.97 4.77
CA GLY A 68 18.93 8.77 6.22
C GLY A 68 17.70 8.07 6.79
N ARG A 69 16.82 7.53 5.93
CA ARG A 69 15.61 6.85 6.36
C ARG A 69 15.56 5.44 5.78
N ALA A 70 15.11 4.47 6.57
CA ALA A 70 15.03 3.10 6.10
C ALA A 70 13.79 2.39 6.64
N ARG A 71 13.25 1.47 5.85
CA ARG A 71 12.25 0.51 6.31
C ARG A 71 12.94 -0.69 6.89
N PHE A 72 12.55 -1.11 8.09
CA PHE A 72 13.18 -2.22 8.80
C PHE A 72 12.21 -3.36 9.02
N TRP A 73 12.73 -4.59 8.97
CA TRP A 73 12.05 -5.78 9.47
C TRP A 73 13.08 -6.75 10.05
N GLY A 74 12.61 -7.73 10.82
CA GLY A 74 13.55 -8.62 11.49
C GLY A 74 12.90 -9.76 12.25
N THR A 75 13.74 -10.56 12.88
CA THR A 75 13.32 -11.68 13.72
C THR A 75 14.24 -11.87 14.92
N TYR A 76 13.70 -12.51 15.94
CA TYR A 76 14.43 -13.07 17.07
C TYR A 76 15.48 -14.11 16.63
N GLY A 77 16.49 -14.35 17.48
CA GLY A 77 17.57 -15.31 17.22
C GLY A 77 17.10 -16.74 16.89
N ARG A 78 15.96 -17.18 17.42
CA ARG A 78 15.41 -18.54 17.18
C ARG A 78 15.06 -18.84 15.70
N HIS A 79 14.74 -17.82 14.91
CA HIS A 79 14.51 -17.96 13.46
C HIS A 79 15.66 -17.38 12.63
N GLY A 80 16.77 -17.06 13.30
CA GLY A 80 17.90 -16.34 12.74
C GLY A 80 18.70 -17.11 11.70
N SER A 81 18.75 -18.45 11.78
CA SER A 81 19.52 -19.26 10.83
C SER A 81 19.04 -19.09 9.38
N ILE A 82 17.75 -18.84 9.18
CA ILE A 82 17.16 -18.61 7.86
C ILE A 82 17.44 -17.18 7.39
N VAL A 83 17.12 -16.18 8.23
CA VAL A 83 17.31 -14.76 7.88
C VAL A 83 18.78 -14.39 7.73
N ARG A 84 19.70 -15.07 8.41
CA ARG A 84 21.16 -14.90 8.23
C ARG A 84 21.67 -15.21 6.82
N ARG A 85 20.90 -15.96 6.03
CA ARG A 85 21.24 -16.27 4.65
C ARG A 85 20.94 -15.10 3.72
N LEU A 86 20.09 -14.17 4.15
CA LEU A 86 19.73 -12.98 3.40
C LEU A 86 20.97 -12.12 3.16
N ALA A 87 21.26 -11.87 1.89
CA ALA A 87 22.30 -10.94 1.47
C ALA A 87 21.66 -9.65 0.92
N PRO A 88 22.35 -8.49 1.03
CA PRO A 88 21.97 -7.33 0.24
C PRO A 88 21.88 -7.69 -1.24
N GLY A 89 20.77 -7.38 -1.90
CA GLY A 89 20.49 -7.87 -3.25
C GLY A 89 19.31 -8.82 -3.33
N ASP A 90 19.09 -9.63 -2.29
CA ASP A 90 18.04 -10.65 -2.29
C ASP A 90 16.64 -10.03 -2.20
N VAL A 91 15.66 -10.71 -2.79
CA VAL A 91 14.25 -10.32 -2.71
C VAL A 91 13.67 -10.77 -1.38
N VAL A 92 12.87 -9.91 -0.76
CA VAL A 92 12.10 -10.20 0.45
C VAL A 92 10.63 -10.07 0.12
N VAL A 93 9.89 -11.16 0.29
CA VAL A 93 8.42 -11.21 0.17
C VAL A 93 7.84 -11.30 1.58
N LEU A 94 7.17 -10.24 2.02
CA LEU A 94 6.48 -10.17 3.30
C LEU A 94 5.06 -10.72 3.15
N THR A 95 4.65 -11.63 4.03
CA THR A 95 3.33 -12.26 3.99
C THR A 95 2.53 -12.00 5.26
N GLY A 96 1.26 -11.63 5.11
CA GLY A 96 0.30 -11.44 6.19
C GLY A 96 -0.82 -12.49 6.14
N THR A 97 -2.01 -12.13 6.63
CA THR A 97 -3.16 -13.05 6.72
C THR A 97 -3.69 -13.44 5.33
N GLY A 98 -3.12 -14.49 4.74
CA GLY A 98 -3.58 -15.12 3.49
C GLY A 98 -3.12 -14.46 2.18
N HIS A 99 -2.25 -13.45 2.24
CA HIS A 99 -1.76 -12.72 1.08
C HIS A 99 -0.31 -12.22 1.28
N VAL A 100 0.35 -11.88 0.17
CA VAL A 100 1.58 -11.09 0.14
C VAL A 100 1.21 -9.65 0.52
N THR A 101 1.84 -9.11 1.56
CA THR A 101 1.59 -7.76 2.09
C THR A 101 2.60 -6.73 1.58
N GLY A 102 3.77 -7.19 1.12
CA GLY A 102 4.78 -6.30 0.55
C GLY A 102 5.95 -7.08 -0.01
N VAL A 103 6.70 -6.42 -0.89
CA VAL A 103 7.88 -6.96 -1.53
C VAL A 103 8.96 -5.89 -1.48
N GLY A 104 10.19 -6.25 -1.16
CA GLY A 104 11.32 -5.35 -1.24
C GLY A 104 12.62 -6.07 -1.53
N ARG A 105 13.69 -5.31 -1.74
CA ARG A 105 15.04 -5.85 -1.88
C ARG A 105 15.81 -5.58 -0.59
N ALA A 106 16.48 -6.61 -0.06
CA ALA A 106 17.33 -6.44 1.11
C ALA A 106 18.47 -5.47 0.77
N ALA A 107 18.59 -4.39 1.52
CA ALA A 107 19.58 -3.33 1.27
C ALA A 107 20.68 -3.32 2.33
N PHE A 108 20.32 -3.65 3.57
CA PHE A 108 21.24 -3.84 4.69
C PHE A 108 20.75 -4.98 5.58
N THR A 109 21.69 -5.70 6.19
CA THR A 109 21.41 -6.82 7.09
C THR A 109 22.40 -6.78 8.25
N THR A 110 21.96 -6.99 9.49
CA THR A 110 22.82 -7.01 10.67
C THR A 110 22.35 -8.01 11.74
N GLN A 111 23.25 -8.30 12.67
CA GLN A 111 23.02 -9.09 13.87
C GLN A 111 23.22 -8.20 15.11
N ASN A 112 22.35 -7.21 15.27
CA ASN A 112 22.50 -6.17 16.28
C ASN A 112 21.24 -6.11 17.16
N ALA A 113 21.33 -6.74 18.34
CA ALA A 113 20.25 -6.77 19.32
C ALA A 113 19.89 -5.37 19.85
N SER A 114 20.88 -4.48 19.99
CA SER A 114 20.63 -3.10 20.42
C SER A 114 19.81 -2.34 19.39
N LEU A 115 20.10 -2.53 18.10
CA LEU A 115 19.29 -1.96 17.02
C LEU A 115 17.86 -2.53 17.05
N GLY A 116 17.71 -3.85 17.20
CA GLY A 116 16.41 -4.48 17.32
C GLY A 116 15.59 -3.94 18.49
N ASP A 117 16.22 -3.76 19.66
CA ASP A 117 15.57 -3.20 20.85
C ASP A 117 15.24 -1.70 20.72
N ALA A 118 15.96 -0.97 19.87
CA ALA A 118 15.66 0.42 19.55
C ALA A 118 14.49 0.55 18.55
N LEU A 119 14.33 -0.42 17.65
CA LEU A 119 13.25 -0.47 16.65
C LEU A 119 11.95 -1.03 17.23
N TRP A 120 12.04 -2.06 18.08
CA TRP A 120 10.90 -2.79 18.60
C TRP A 120 11.10 -3.08 20.09
N ARG A 121 10.01 -3.06 20.86
CA ARG A 121 10.09 -3.29 22.30
C ARG A 121 10.61 -4.70 22.59
N ASN A 122 11.65 -4.79 23.42
CA ASN A 122 12.20 -6.06 23.89
C ASN A 122 11.16 -6.85 24.71
N ARG A 123 11.08 -8.16 24.48
CA ARG A 123 10.30 -9.10 25.30
C ARG A 123 11.20 -9.91 26.22
N PRO A 124 11.00 -9.87 27.55
CA PRO A 124 11.81 -10.62 28.51
C PRO A 124 11.87 -12.14 28.27
N ARG A 125 10.84 -12.72 27.63
CA ARG A 125 10.75 -14.17 27.35
C ARG A 125 11.21 -14.58 25.94
N GLU A 126 11.13 -13.67 24.96
CA GLU A 126 11.43 -13.99 23.57
C GLU A 126 12.82 -13.52 23.14
N GLY A 127 13.43 -12.62 23.94
CA GLY A 127 14.70 -11.99 23.68
C GLY A 127 14.56 -10.82 22.70
N SER A 128 15.70 -10.19 22.41
CA SER A 128 15.80 -9.10 21.45
C SER A 128 15.64 -9.58 20.01
N TYR A 129 15.13 -8.70 19.15
CA TYR A 129 15.21 -8.88 17.71
C TYR A 129 16.68 -8.83 17.30
N LEU A 130 17.25 -9.97 16.93
CA LEU A 130 18.68 -10.06 16.67
C LEU A 130 18.99 -9.84 15.19
N HIS A 131 18.19 -10.43 14.31
CA HIS A 131 18.43 -10.38 12.87
C HIS A 131 17.53 -9.32 12.26
N VAL A 132 18.14 -8.19 11.90
CA VAL A 132 17.46 -7.01 11.36
C VAL A 132 17.95 -6.77 9.95
N TYR A 133 17.05 -6.43 9.06
CA TYR A 133 17.38 -6.00 7.71
C TYR A 133 16.55 -4.77 7.32
N SER A 134 17.04 -4.04 6.33
CA SER A 134 16.28 -2.97 5.69
C SER A 134 15.94 -3.29 4.25
N LEU A 135 14.91 -2.62 3.76
CA LEU A 135 14.34 -2.83 2.42
C LEU A 135 14.52 -1.56 1.57
N GLU A 136 15.11 -1.71 0.40
CA GLU A 136 15.16 -0.68 -0.65
C GLU A 136 15.43 -1.32 -2.03
N PRO A 137 14.57 -1.08 -3.05
CA PRO A 137 13.24 -0.49 -2.94
C PRO A 137 12.25 -1.38 -2.16
N PHE A 138 11.10 -0.82 -1.77
CA PHE A 138 9.97 -1.53 -1.16
C PHE A 138 8.63 -1.10 -1.75
N ALA A 139 7.79 -2.08 -2.05
CA ALA A 139 6.42 -1.89 -2.53
C ALA A 139 5.42 -2.63 -1.64
N HIS A 140 4.31 -1.95 -1.33
CA HIS A 140 3.15 -2.60 -0.73
C HIS A 140 2.48 -3.51 -1.75
N ALA A 141 1.90 -4.61 -1.28
CA ALA A 141 1.21 -5.56 -2.13
C ALA A 141 -0.03 -6.12 -1.44
N ALA A 142 -0.99 -6.54 -2.26
CA ALA A 142 -2.16 -7.30 -1.83
C ALA A 142 -2.36 -8.50 -2.77
N ALA A 143 -1.28 -9.27 -2.99
CA ALA A 143 -1.28 -10.36 -3.98
C ALA A 143 -1.62 -11.72 -3.32
N PRO A 144 -2.35 -12.61 -4.00
CA PRO A 144 -2.65 -13.94 -3.47
C PRO A 144 -1.38 -14.77 -3.22
N LEU A 145 -1.40 -15.64 -2.21
CA LEU A 145 -0.31 -16.58 -1.95
C LEU A 145 -0.19 -17.72 -2.98
N ALA A 146 -1.09 -17.78 -3.97
CA ALA A 146 -1.12 -18.86 -4.97
C ALA A 146 0.23 -18.98 -5.70
N GLY A 147 0.80 -17.85 -6.16
CA GLY A 147 2.12 -17.86 -6.82
C GLY A 147 3.25 -18.38 -5.94
N LEU A 148 3.23 -18.12 -4.63
CA LEU A 148 4.20 -18.71 -3.69
C LEU A 148 3.97 -20.22 -3.52
N ARG A 149 2.72 -20.68 -3.45
CA ARG A 149 2.38 -22.11 -3.32
C ARG A 149 2.77 -22.88 -4.57
N ASP A 150 2.56 -22.31 -5.75
CA ASP A 150 2.93 -22.90 -7.03
C ASP A 150 4.45 -23.07 -7.16
N ALA A 151 5.22 -22.17 -6.55
CA ALA A 151 6.68 -22.30 -6.40
C ALA A 151 7.12 -23.23 -5.23
N GLY A 152 6.17 -23.94 -4.62
CA GLY A 152 6.39 -24.94 -3.58
C GLY A 152 6.53 -24.38 -2.15
N VAL A 153 6.13 -23.13 -1.89
CA VAL A 153 6.12 -22.57 -0.54
C VAL A 153 4.85 -23.03 0.18
N ALA A 154 4.99 -24.06 1.01
CA ALA A 154 3.85 -24.69 1.68
C ALA A 154 3.54 -24.11 3.07
N TRP A 155 4.49 -23.43 3.72
CA TRP A 155 4.39 -23.01 5.11
C TRP A 155 4.68 -21.52 5.29
N PHE A 156 3.69 -20.77 5.76
CA PHE A 156 3.77 -19.31 5.99
C PHE A 156 3.77 -18.94 7.48
N GLN A 157 4.15 -19.88 8.35
CA GLN A 157 4.25 -19.63 9.79
C GLN A 157 5.68 -19.29 10.23
N THR A 158 6.68 -19.63 9.41
CA THR A 158 8.09 -19.33 9.67
C THR A 158 8.75 -18.78 8.40
N PRO A 159 9.81 -17.97 8.53
CA PRO A 159 10.58 -17.50 7.38
C PRO A 159 11.08 -18.69 6.54
N SER A 160 11.13 -18.51 5.22
CA SER A 160 11.67 -19.48 4.27
C SER A 160 12.63 -18.77 3.33
N TYR A 161 13.88 -19.24 3.28
CA TYR A 161 14.87 -18.75 2.32
C TYR A 161 14.98 -19.72 1.16
N ILE A 162 14.76 -19.21 -0.05
CA ILE A 162 14.58 -19.99 -1.27
C ILE A 162 15.61 -19.49 -2.29
N ASP A 163 16.43 -20.42 -2.77
CA ASP A 163 17.45 -20.23 -3.78
C ASP A 163 17.07 -20.93 -5.09
N ASP A 164 17.91 -20.76 -6.11
CA ASP A 164 17.86 -21.46 -7.39
C ASP A 164 16.55 -21.26 -8.20
N HIS A 165 16.16 -22.26 -8.99
CA HIS A 165 15.00 -22.25 -9.89
C HIS A 165 13.67 -21.93 -9.19
N ARG A 166 13.56 -22.20 -7.88
CA ARG A 166 12.36 -21.87 -7.10
C ARG A 166 12.28 -20.39 -6.79
N ALA A 167 13.42 -19.73 -6.54
CA ALA A 167 13.47 -18.27 -6.42
C ALA A 167 13.05 -17.63 -7.74
N ALA A 168 13.58 -18.11 -8.88
CA ALA A 168 13.18 -17.64 -10.21
C ALA A 168 11.68 -17.83 -10.49
N ALA A 169 11.09 -18.96 -10.06
CA ALA A 169 9.65 -19.20 -10.19
C ALA A 169 8.82 -18.21 -9.35
N ILE A 170 9.25 -17.87 -8.14
CA ILE A 170 8.57 -16.85 -7.32
C ILE A 170 8.64 -15.49 -8.00
N ILE A 171 9.82 -15.10 -8.49
CA ILE A 171 10.02 -13.84 -9.21
C ILE A 171 9.07 -13.78 -10.42
N ALA A 172 8.99 -14.87 -11.20
CA ALA A 172 8.13 -14.97 -12.38
C ALA A 172 6.63 -14.98 -12.07
N ASN A 173 6.22 -15.39 -10.86
CA ASN A 173 4.82 -15.42 -10.44
C ASN A 173 4.32 -14.06 -9.93
N TYR A 174 5.22 -13.11 -9.66
CA TYR A 174 4.88 -11.74 -9.26
C TYR A 174 5.71 -10.71 -10.07
N PRO A 175 5.65 -10.75 -11.40
CA PRO A 175 6.53 -9.96 -12.26
C PRO A 175 6.34 -8.46 -12.02
N ASP A 176 5.10 -8.01 -11.89
CA ASP A 176 4.75 -6.60 -11.68
C ASP A 176 5.20 -6.06 -10.32
N LEU A 177 5.43 -6.95 -9.34
CA LEU A 177 5.87 -6.56 -7.99
C LEU A 177 7.38 -6.68 -7.81
N ILE A 178 8.02 -7.66 -8.46
CA ILE A 178 9.43 -8.00 -8.20
C ILE A 178 10.35 -7.47 -9.30
N ALA A 179 9.96 -7.52 -10.58
CA ALA A 179 10.83 -7.08 -11.67
C ALA A 179 11.30 -5.62 -11.49
N PRO A 180 10.44 -4.65 -11.11
CA PRO A 180 10.88 -3.28 -10.88
C PRO A 180 11.91 -3.11 -9.75
N LEU A 181 11.98 -4.08 -8.82
CA LEU A 181 12.92 -4.05 -7.69
C LEU A 181 14.30 -4.60 -8.05
N LEU A 182 14.40 -5.34 -9.16
CA LEU A 182 15.60 -6.05 -9.59
C LEU A 182 16.40 -5.30 -10.66
N GLU A 183 15.81 -4.27 -11.25
CA GLU A 183 16.51 -3.38 -12.16
C GLU A 183 17.46 -2.49 -11.33
N ASP A 184 18.76 -2.46 -11.66
CA ASP A 184 19.80 -1.66 -10.97
C ASP A 184 19.69 -0.14 -11.24
N GLU A 185 18.51 0.30 -11.66
CA GLU A 185 18.12 1.70 -11.64
C GLU A 185 18.03 2.14 -10.16
N PRO A 186 18.59 3.31 -9.78
CA PRO A 186 18.43 3.80 -8.42
C PRO A 186 16.96 3.76 -8.06
N ALA A 187 16.61 3.17 -6.91
CA ALA A 187 15.24 2.88 -6.49
C ALA A 187 14.29 4.07 -6.61
N SER A 188 14.79 5.31 -6.53
CA SER A 188 13.99 6.49 -6.86
C SER A 188 13.66 6.56 -8.34
N GLU A 189 14.60 6.38 -9.26
CA GLU A 189 14.39 6.42 -10.72
C GLU A 189 13.67 5.17 -11.26
N ALA A 190 13.86 3.98 -10.66
CA ALA A 190 13.09 2.77 -10.98
C ALA A 190 11.65 2.85 -10.46
N LEU A 191 11.44 3.41 -9.27
CA LEU A 191 10.10 3.72 -8.75
C LEU A 191 9.49 4.89 -9.53
N PHE A 192 10.26 5.90 -9.93
CA PHE A 192 9.81 7.01 -10.77
C PHE A 192 9.54 6.56 -12.19
N ARG A 193 10.27 5.58 -12.75
CA ARG A 193 10.04 4.98 -14.06
C ARG A 193 8.97 3.90 -14.02
N ALA A 194 8.81 3.13 -12.95
CA ALA A 194 7.68 2.23 -12.78
C ALA A 194 6.42 3.03 -12.47
N LEU A 195 6.51 4.13 -11.70
CA LEU A 195 5.44 5.11 -11.58
C LEU A 195 5.24 5.87 -12.89
N GLN A 196 6.27 6.20 -13.68
CA GLN A 196 6.13 6.82 -14.99
C GLN A 196 5.70 5.85 -16.07
N GLU A 197 5.97 4.55 -16.00
CA GLU A 197 5.51 3.52 -16.93
C GLU A 197 4.13 3.04 -16.52
N TYR A 198 3.79 3.10 -15.23
CA TYR A 198 2.43 2.97 -14.71
C TYR A 198 1.61 4.22 -15.06
N GLU A 199 2.18 5.43 -14.97
CA GLU A 199 1.64 6.71 -15.43
C GLU A 199 1.67 6.83 -16.96
N ASP A 200 2.57 6.15 -17.70
CA ASP A 200 2.67 6.14 -19.17
C ASP A 200 1.79 5.04 -19.76
N ALA A 201 1.54 3.95 -19.01
CA ALA A 201 0.48 3.00 -19.27
C ALA A 201 -0.89 3.61 -18.91
N ASP A 202 -0.96 4.42 -17.84
CA ASP A 202 -2.08 5.32 -17.58
C ASP A 202 -2.13 6.45 -18.61
N ASP A 203 -1.03 6.95 -19.21
CA ASP A 203 -1.04 8.04 -20.20
C ASP A 203 -1.38 7.53 -21.60
N LYS A 204 -1.11 6.25 -21.90
CA LYS A 204 -1.75 5.56 -23.03
C LYS A 204 -3.27 5.50 -22.85
N VAL A 205 -3.79 5.59 -21.62
CA VAL A 205 -5.22 5.76 -21.30
C VAL A 205 -5.59 7.25 -21.09
N ALA A 206 -4.67 8.12 -20.66
CA ALA A 206 -4.84 9.57 -20.44
C ALA A 206 -4.76 10.38 -21.73
N THR A 207 -4.47 9.74 -22.86
CA THR A 207 -4.85 10.24 -24.18
C THR A 207 -6.33 10.67 -24.24
N ASP A 208 -7.18 10.16 -23.33
CA ASP A 208 -8.63 10.47 -23.24
C ASP A 208 -9.00 11.59 -22.22
N LEU A 209 -8.04 12.07 -21.41
CA LEU A 209 -8.22 13.17 -20.45
C LEU A 209 -7.42 14.45 -20.80
N SER A 210 -6.84 14.51 -22.00
CA SER A 210 -6.02 15.62 -22.51
C SER A 210 -6.74 16.98 -22.62
N TRP A 211 -8.03 17.03 -22.31
CA TRP A 211 -8.89 18.22 -22.38
C TRP A 211 -8.94 19.02 -21.06
N VAL A 212 -8.39 18.53 -19.95
CA VAL A 212 -8.41 19.24 -18.64
C VAL A 212 -7.08 19.95 -18.41
N ARG A 213 -7.12 21.29 -18.27
CA ARG A 213 -5.98 22.10 -17.81
C ARG A 213 -6.13 22.43 -16.31
N GLU A 214 -5.08 22.10 -15.58
CA GLU A 214 -4.73 22.31 -14.17
C GLU A 214 -5.44 23.46 -13.41
N ILE A 215 -6.13 23.14 -12.30
CA ILE A 215 -6.57 24.10 -11.26
C ILE A 215 -6.54 23.40 -9.88
N ALA A 216 -6.02 24.09 -8.85
CA ALA A 216 -5.85 23.59 -7.49
C ALA A 216 -7.15 23.66 -6.66
N ILE A 217 -7.44 22.61 -5.89
CA ILE A 217 -8.50 22.61 -4.85
C ILE A 217 -7.83 22.81 -3.49
N GLU A 218 -7.91 24.01 -2.95
CA GLU A 218 -7.70 24.24 -1.52
C GLU A 218 -9.06 24.35 -0.82
N VAL A 219 -9.23 23.58 0.26
CA VAL A 219 -9.66 24.03 1.60
C VAL A 219 -9.86 22.78 2.47
N VAL A 220 -9.01 22.60 3.48
CA VAL A 220 -9.18 21.65 4.59
C VAL A 220 -9.65 22.47 5.79
N THR A 221 -10.89 22.28 6.24
CA THR A 221 -11.37 22.90 7.47
C THR A 221 -11.23 21.91 8.61
N ALA A 222 -10.16 22.06 9.40
CA ALA A 222 -10.08 21.47 10.73
C ALA A 222 -10.78 22.41 11.72
N GLY A 223 -11.76 21.89 12.47
CA GLY A 223 -12.31 22.61 13.62
C GLY A 223 -11.20 22.85 14.64
N ASP A 224 -10.96 24.12 14.96
CA ASP A 224 -10.14 24.65 16.06
C ASP A 224 -8.84 23.90 16.40
N ALA A 225 -7.90 23.90 15.44
CA ALA A 225 -6.48 23.96 15.75
C ALA A 225 -5.72 24.49 14.52
N THR A 226 -5.05 25.63 14.68
CA THR A 226 -4.10 26.15 13.68
C THR A 226 -2.95 25.15 13.50
N VAL A 227 -3.04 24.34 12.43
CA VAL A 227 -1.95 23.49 11.96
C VAL A 227 -1.29 24.19 10.78
N SER A 228 0.00 24.46 10.93
CA SER A 228 0.90 24.96 9.89
C SER A 228 0.83 24.10 8.63
N SER A 229 0.67 24.76 7.47
CA SER A 229 0.61 24.14 6.15
C SER A 229 1.86 23.30 5.89
N ARG A 230 1.71 21.97 5.82
CA ARG A 230 2.68 21.08 5.18
C ARG A 230 2.31 20.92 3.71
N PRO A 231 3.29 20.80 2.80
CA PRO A 231 3.01 20.58 1.39
C PRO A 231 2.20 19.29 1.22
N ALA A 232 1.13 19.38 0.43
CA ALA A 232 0.20 18.31 0.15
C ALA A 232 0.95 17.09 -0.39
N THR A 233 0.87 15.97 0.35
CA THR A 233 1.42 14.69 -0.07
C THR A 233 0.70 14.22 -1.34
N THR A 234 1.51 13.81 -2.31
CA THR A 234 1.20 13.31 -3.67
C THR A 234 -0.10 12.52 -3.73
N LEU A 235 -1.01 12.94 -4.62
CA LEU A 235 -2.33 12.33 -4.79
C LEU A 235 -2.55 12.07 -6.28
N HIS A 236 -2.98 10.85 -6.61
CA HIS A 236 -3.01 10.26 -7.95
C HIS A 236 -3.57 11.21 -9.01
N ARG A 237 -2.77 11.54 -10.02
CA ARG A 237 -3.02 12.62 -10.98
C ARG A 237 -4.38 12.46 -11.70
N GLY A 238 -4.74 11.23 -12.10
CA GLY A 238 -6.02 10.95 -12.79
C GLY A 238 -7.25 11.05 -11.89
N GLU A 239 -7.18 10.50 -10.66
CA GLU A 239 -8.28 10.58 -9.69
C GLU A 239 -8.54 12.04 -9.27
N ASN A 240 -7.48 12.81 -9.03
CA ASN A 240 -7.57 14.23 -8.71
C ASN A 240 -8.23 15.06 -9.81
N LEU A 241 -7.86 14.83 -11.07
CA LEU A 241 -8.46 15.55 -12.19
C LEU A 241 -9.94 15.20 -12.36
N LEU A 242 -10.29 13.93 -12.17
CA LEU A 242 -11.67 13.47 -12.22
C LEU A 242 -12.50 14.06 -11.07
N VAL A 243 -11.96 14.10 -9.85
CA VAL A 243 -12.57 14.75 -8.69
C VAL A 243 -12.76 16.24 -8.95
N HIS A 244 -11.75 16.93 -9.50
CA HIS A 244 -11.85 18.34 -9.81
C HIS A 244 -12.90 18.64 -10.88
N ASP A 245 -12.92 17.92 -12.00
CA ASP A 245 -13.96 18.08 -13.03
C ASP A 245 -15.36 17.81 -12.46
N TYR A 246 -15.50 16.75 -11.65
CA TYR A 246 -16.77 16.43 -10.99
C TYR A 246 -17.24 17.54 -10.05
N VAL A 247 -16.36 18.02 -9.16
CA VAL A 247 -16.65 19.11 -8.21
C VAL A 247 -17.04 20.40 -8.94
N SER A 248 -16.35 20.73 -10.04
CA SER A 248 -16.65 21.92 -10.84
C SER A 248 -18.06 21.93 -11.44
N ARG A 249 -18.68 20.75 -11.57
CA ARG A 249 -20.03 20.55 -12.13
C ARG A 249 -21.10 20.34 -11.06
N LEU A 250 -20.72 20.28 -9.78
CA LEU A 250 -21.70 20.23 -8.70
C LEU A 250 -22.50 21.54 -8.64
N PRO A 251 -23.77 21.50 -8.17
CA PRO A 251 -24.55 22.71 -7.96
C PRO A 251 -23.81 23.69 -7.06
N ARG A 252 -23.97 25.01 -7.27
CA ARG A 252 -23.33 26.04 -6.42
C ARG A 252 -23.67 25.94 -4.93
N ALA A 253 -24.79 25.30 -4.59
CA ALA A 253 -25.22 25.07 -3.22
C ALA A 253 -24.61 23.80 -2.60
N ALA A 254 -23.85 23.01 -3.37
CA ALA A 254 -23.12 21.87 -2.85
C ALA A 254 -21.87 22.34 -2.11
N SER A 255 -21.55 21.70 -0.99
CA SER A 255 -20.22 21.77 -0.40
C SER A 255 -19.51 20.44 -0.64
N ALA A 256 -18.23 20.52 -0.98
CA ALA A 256 -17.40 19.35 -1.21
C ALA A 256 -16.08 19.55 -0.47
N ARG A 257 -15.63 18.53 0.26
CA ARG A 257 -14.40 18.55 1.06
C ARG A 257 -13.76 17.18 1.08
N ARG A 258 -12.60 17.04 1.72
CA ARG A 258 -12.04 15.75 2.12
C ARG A 258 -12.20 15.57 3.62
N LEU A 259 -12.46 14.33 4.03
CA LEU A 259 -12.54 13.97 5.44
C LEU A 259 -11.36 13.08 5.81
N LEU A 260 -10.69 13.43 6.91
CA LEU A 260 -9.77 12.52 7.57
C LEU A 260 -10.57 11.63 8.51
N THR A 261 -10.53 10.33 8.25
CA THR A 261 -11.16 9.29 9.08
C THR A 261 -10.07 8.51 9.84
N ALA A 262 -10.50 7.64 10.75
CA ALA A 262 -9.57 6.73 11.45
C ALA A 262 -8.86 5.73 10.53
N VAL A 263 -9.36 5.54 9.30
CA VAL A 263 -8.87 4.54 8.34
C VAL A 263 -8.27 5.16 7.07
N GLY A 264 -8.24 6.49 6.96
CA GLY A 264 -7.65 7.20 5.82
C GLY A 264 -8.35 8.51 5.47
N ILE A 265 -7.93 9.13 4.37
CA ILE A 265 -8.52 10.36 3.83
C ILE A 265 -9.49 9.97 2.70
N THR A 266 -10.70 10.54 2.71
CA THR A 266 -11.68 10.32 1.64
C THR A 266 -11.33 11.14 0.40
N ASP A 267 -11.66 10.63 -0.79
CA ASP A 267 -11.49 11.39 -2.03
C ASP A 267 -12.40 12.62 -2.07
N LEU A 268 -13.68 12.43 -1.74
CA LEU A 268 -14.66 13.51 -1.69
C LEU A 268 -15.82 13.21 -0.73
N ASP A 269 -16.09 14.15 0.16
CA ASP A 269 -17.23 14.23 1.07
C ASP A 269 -18.11 15.39 0.63
N VAL A 270 -19.33 15.10 0.16
CA VAL A 270 -20.20 16.07 -0.49
C VAL A 270 -21.51 16.24 0.28
N TRP A 271 -21.95 17.49 0.43
CA TRP A 271 -23.28 17.82 0.91
C TRP A 271 -24.04 18.57 -0.17
N ILE A 272 -25.15 18.01 -0.66
CA ILE A 272 -26.00 18.62 -1.69
C ILE A 272 -27.43 18.68 -1.19
N GLY A 273 -27.97 19.88 -1.00
CA GLY A 273 -29.37 20.06 -0.58
C GLY A 273 -29.70 19.36 0.74
N GLY A 274 -28.75 19.32 1.68
CA GLY A 274 -28.90 18.64 2.97
C GLY A 274 -28.71 17.12 2.94
N ARG A 275 -28.35 16.54 1.80
CA ARG A 275 -28.02 15.12 1.65
C ARG A 275 -26.51 14.93 1.68
N HIS A 276 -26.06 13.98 2.49
CA HIS A 276 -24.65 13.65 2.66
C HIS A 276 -24.25 12.49 1.74
N GLU A 277 -23.25 12.72 0.90
CA GLU A 277 -22.76 11.77 -0.09
C GLU A 277 -21.24 11.58 0.07
N LEU A 278 -20.82 10.33 0.21
CA LEU A 278 -19.41 9.96 0.20
C LEU A 278 -19.05 9.41 -1.18
N VAL A 279 -18.04 10.00 -1.82
CA VAL A 279 -17.62 9.64 -3.18
C VAL A 279 -16.16 9.18 -3.16
N GLU A 280 -15.91 8.04 -3.80
CA GLU A 280 -14.56 7.51 -4.06
C GLU A 280 -14.31 7.51 -5.57
N ALA A 281 -13.25 8.18 -6.00
CA ALA A 281 -12.90 8.31 -7.41
C ALA A 281 -11.83 7.30 -7.81
N LYS A 282 -11.89 6.83 -9.05
CA LYS A 282 -10.85 5.96 -9.62
C LYS A 282 -10.49 6.44 -11.01
N SER A 283 -9.21 6.39 -11.35
CA SER A 283 -8.70 6.81 -12.67
C SER A 283 -9.14 5.91 -13.82
N SER A 284 -9.73 4.74 -13.53
CA SER A 284 -10.21 3.79 -14.54
C SER A 284 -11.41 3.00 -14.04
N ALA A 285 -12.29 2.61 -14.98
CA ALA A 285 -13.47 1.79 -14.70
C ALA A 285 -13.17 0.28 -14.69
N ALA A 286 -11.90 -0.12 -14.74
CA ALA A 286 -11.51 -1.51 -14.70
C ALA A 286 -11.98 -2.22 -13.42
N ARG A 287 -12.26 -3.52 -13.53
CA ARG A 287 -12.85 -4.33 -12.45
C ARG A 287 -12.10 -4.28 -11.13
N HIS A 288 -10.78 -4.15 -11.15
CA HIS A 288 -9.98 -4.06 -9.92
C HIS A 288 -10.18 -2.71 -9.22
N HIS A 289 -10.25 -1.59 -9.96
CA HIS A 289 -10.58 -0.27 -9.41
C HIS A 289 -12.00 -0.22 -8.85
N VAL A 290 -12.96 -0.87 -9.52
CA VAL A 290 -14.33 -0.95 -8.99
C VAL A 290 -14.37 -1.66 -7.63
N ARG A 291 -13.61 -2.74 -7.46
CA ARG A 291 -13.49 -3.43 -6.17
C ARG A 291 -12.79 -2.59 -5.12
N GLN A 292 -11.76 -1.86 -5.52
CA GLN A 292 -11.02 -0.96 -4.63
C GLN A 292 -11.92 0.17 -4.14
N ALA A 293 -12.63 0.86 -5.04
CA ALA A 293 -13.58 1.90 -4.69
C ALA A 293 -14.67 1.38 -3.74
N LEU A 294 -15.22 0.20 -4.04
CA LEU A 294 -16.19 -0.45 -3.16
C LEU A 294 -15.63 -0.71 -1.75
N ALA A 295 -14.42 -1.26 -1.65
CA ALA A 295 -13.79 -1.55 -0.37
C ALA A 295 -13.57 -0.27 0.45
N GLN A 296 -12.98 0.75 -0.18
CA GLN A 296 -12.70 2.04 0.47
C GLN A 296 -13.99 2.73 0.95
N LEU A 297 -15.04 2.76 0.13
CA LEU A 297 -16.33 3.33 0.52
C LEU A 297 -16.93 2.65 1.75
N LEU A 298 -16.86 1.32 1.82
CA LEU A 298 -17.36 0.58 2.97
C LEU A 298 -16.52 0.82 4.23
N ASP A 299 -15.20 0.89 4.10
CA ASP A 299 -14.30 1.18 5.22
C ASP A 299 -14.50 2.60 5.78
N TYR A 300 -14.55 3.61 4.90
CA TYR A 300 -14.78 4.99 5.30
C TYR A 300 -16.16 5.19 5.92
N ALA A 301 -17.21 4.64 5.30
CA ALA A 301 -18.57 4.78 5.82
C ALA A 301 -18.73 4.14 7.21
N ALA A 302 -18.09 2.99 7.45
CA ALA A 302 -18.06 2.36 8.77
C ALA A 302 -17.33 3.23 9.82
N ALA A 303 -16.23 3.90 9.43
CA ALA A 303 -15.53 4.85 10.30
C ALA A 303 -16.36 6.10 10.63
N MET A 304 -17.39 6.40 9.83
CA MET A 304 -18.29 7.55 9.97
C MET A 304 -19.59 7.22 10.74
N ALA A 305 -19.66 6.13 11.50
CA ALA A 305 -20.90 5.65 12.14
C ALA A 305 -21.68 6.68 13.00
N SER A 306 -21.04 7.74 13.49
CA SER A 306 -21.71 8.83 14.22
C SER A 306 -22.50 9.78 13.33
N ASP A 307 -22.12 9.88 12.04
CA ASP A 307 -22.74 10.70 11.01
C ASP A 307 -22.55 10.02 9.64
N PRO A 308 -23.25 8.90 9.40
CA PRO A 308 -23.00 8.08 8.22
C PRO A 308 -23.61 8.71 6.97
N PRO A 309 -22.93 8.61 5.82
CA PRO A 309 -23.43 9.18 4.57
C PRO A 309 -24.78 8.58 4.17
N ASP A 310 -25.63 9.40 3.56
CA ASP A 310 -26.89 8.96 2.97
C ASP A 310 -26.68 8.17 1.68
N VAL A 311 -25.56 8.43 0.99
CA VAL A 311 -25.20 7.83 -0.30
C VAL A 311 -23.72 7.50 -0.35
N LEU A 312 -23.42 6.31 -0.87
CA LEU A 312 -22.07 5.93 -1.28
C LEU A 312 -22.01 5.96 -2.80
N THR A 313 -20.97 6.57 -3.35
CA THR A 313 -20.81 6.72 -4.80
C THR A 313 -19.41 6.36 -5.23
N ALA A 314 -19.30 5.51 -6.25
CA ALA A 314 -18.04 5.28 -6.96
C ALA A 314 -18.02 6.11 -8.25
N LEU A 315 -16.96 6.89 -8.45
CA LEU A 315 -16.80 7.84 -9.55
C LEU A 315 -15.71 7.38 -10.53
N PHE A 316 -16.07 7.25 -11.81
CA PHE A 316 -15.18 6.74 -12.87
C PHE A 316 -15.11 7.67 -14.09
N PRO A 317 -14.05 7.62 -14.90
CA PRO A 317 -13.95 8.41 -16.14
C PRO A 317 -14.87 7.92 -17.26
N HIS A 318 -15.26 6.64 -17.25
CA HIS A 318 -16.17 6.02 -18.22
C HIS A 318 -16.99 4.92 -17.52
N GLN A 319 -18.05 4.43 -18.19
CA GLN A 319 -18.94 3.43 -17.61
C GLN A 319 -18.20 2.10 -17.34
N PRO A 320 -18.20 1.57 -16.10
CA PRO A 320 -17.76 0.21 -15.84
C PRO A 320 -18.64 -0.83 -16.54
N ASP A 321 -18.11 -2.04 -16.75
CA ASP A 321 -18.95 -3.12 -17.30
C ASP A 321 -20.16 -3.44 -16.40
N ASP A 322 -21.23 -3.98 -16.99
CA ASP A 322 -22.48 -4.25 -16.26
C ASP A 322 -22.30 -5.16 -15.04
N SER A 323 -21.32 -6.07 -15.07
CA SER A 323 -21.03 -6.96 -13.94
C SER A 323 -20.37 -6.23 -12.78
N ALA A 324 -19.56 -5.22 -13.09
CA ALA A 324 -18.92 -4.33 -12.14
C ALA A 324 -19.93 -3.33 -11.55
N VAL A 325 -20.84 -2.77 -12.37
CA VAL A 325 -21.97 -1.96 -11.88
C VAL A 325 -22.88 -2.79 -10.98
N ALA A 326 -23.23 -4.02 -11.39
CA ALA A 326 -24.05 -4.92 -10.57
C ALA A 326 -23.39 -5.28 -9.24
N LEU A 327 -22.05 -5.35 -9.19
CA LEU A 327 -21.31 -5.51 -7.94
C LEU A 327 -21.51 -4.30 -7.02
N LEU A 328 -21.31 -3.07 -7.50
CA LEU A 328 -21.53 -1.85 -6.72
C LEU A 328 -22.96 -1.76 -6.19
N HIS A 329 -23.93 -2.00 -7.07
CA HIS A 329 -25.36 -1.95 -6.74
C HIS A 329 -25.78 -2.98 -5.69
N ARG A 330 -25.16 -4.17 -5.68
CA ARG A 330 -25.39 -5.18 -4.63
C ARG A 330 -25.04 -4.66 -3.23
N TYR A 331 -24.07 -3.75 -3.15
CA TYR A 331 -23.64 -3.09 -1.91
C TYR A 331 -24.20 -1.67 -1.79
N GLY A 332 -25.27 -1.34 -2.50
CA GLY A 332 -25.94 -0.05 -2.34
C GLY A 332 -25.11 1.17 -2.76
N VAL A 333 -24.05 0.96 -3.55
CA VAL A 333 -23.15 2.02 -4.04
C VAL A 333 -23.61 2.49 -5.41
N ASP A 334 -23.88 3.80 -5.53
CA ASP A 334 -24.16 4.44 -6.80
C ASP A 334 -22.92 4.40 -7.70
N CYS A 335 -23.12 4.22 -9.00
CA CYS A 335 -22.04 4.35 -9.98
C CYS A 335 -22.23 5.67 -10.72
N VAL A 336 -21.24 6.55 -10.66
CA VAL A 336 -21.18 7.78 -11.44
C VAL A 336 -20.03 7.68 -12.42
N PHE A 337 -20.27 8.04 -13.67
CA PHE A 337 -19.22 8.12 -14.68
C PHE A 337 -19.45 9.28 -15.63
N ARG A 338 -18.39 9.70 -16.32
CA ARG A 338 -18.49 10.74 -17.33
C ARG A 338 -19.02 10.16 -18.64
N GLY A 339 -20.11 10.74 -19.15
CA GLY A 339 -20.69 10.45 -20.45
C GLY A 339 -19.89 11.08 -21.59
N GLY A 340 -20.21 10.67 -22.83
CA GLY A 340 -19.50 11.14 -24.03
C GLY A 340 -19.66 12.64 -24.35
N ASP A 341 -20.69 13.28 -23.80
CA ASP A 341 -20.92 14.74 -23.85
C ASP A 341 -20.22 15.50 -22.70
N GLY A 342 -19.47 14.78 -21.86
CA GLY A 342 -18.83 15.28 -20.65
C GLY A 342 -19.78 15.43 -19.47
N ALA A 343 -21.08 15.18 -19.60
CA ALA A 343 -21.99 15.18 -18.46
C ALA A 343 -21.74 13.96 -17.57
N TYR A 344 -21.91 14.11 -16.25
CA TYR A 344 -21.83 12.95 -15.35
C TYR A 344 -23.17 12.22 -15.31
N ILE A 345 -23.12 10.94 -15.66
CA ILE A 345 -24.25 10.03 -15.65
C ILE A 345 -24.20 9.23 -14.35
N ARG A 346 -25.32 9.19 -13.64
CA ARG A 346 -25.48 8.40 -12.42
C ARG A 346 -26.35 7.19 -12.69
N LEU A 347 -25.87 6.02 -12.30
CA LEU A 347 -26.63 4.79 -12.18
C LEU A 347 -26.89 4.53 -10.69
N PRO A 348 -28.07 4.91 -10.18
CA PRO A 348 -28.37 4.77 -8.76
C PRO A 348 -28.45 3.29 -8.38
N ALA A 349 -27.92 2.95 -7.21
CA ALA A 349 -28.10 1.62 -6.65
C ALA A 349 -29.57 1.39 -6.25
N PRO A 350 -30.03 0.13 -6.22
CA PRO A 350 -31.35 -0.20 -5.68
C PRO A 350 -31.51 0.31 -4.25
N GLN A 351 -32.60 1.04 -3.99
CA GLN A 351 -32.86 1.67 -2.69
C GLN A 351 -32.85 0.67 -1.51
N GLU A 352 -33.30 -0.56 -1.76
CA GLU A 352 -33.27 -1.64 -0.78
C GLU A 352 -31.83 -2.03 -0.38
N ALA A 353 -30.91 -2.09 -1.34
CA ALA A 353 -29.50 -2.40 -1.10
C ALA A 353 -28.82 -1.27 -0.33
N SER A 354 -29.04 -0.01 -0.71
CA SER A 354 -28.51 1.17 0.01
C SER A 354 -29.05 1.22 1.45
N ALA A 355 -30.33 0.95 1.66
CA ALA A 355 -30.91 0.87 3.01
C ALA A 355 -30.32 -0.29 3.83
N ALA A 356 -30.05 -1.44 3.21
CA ALA A 356 -29.44 -2.58 3.88
C ALA A 356 -27.99 -2.27 4.33
N ILE A 357 -27.17 -1.70 3.46
CA ILE A 357 -25.80 -1.31 3.81
C ILE A 357 -25.78 -0.19 4.85
N ARG A 358 -26.65 0.82 4.75
CA ARG A 358 -26.75 1.86 5.78
C ARG A 358 -27.09 1.30 7.15
N ARG A 359 -28.01 0.32 7.22
CA ARG A 359 -28.30 -0.39 8.47
C ARG A 359 -27.06 -1.09 9.02
N LEU A 360 -26.29 -1.78 8.17
CA LEU A 360 -25.06 -2.46 8.60
C LEU A 360 -24.01 -1.48 9.14
N ILE A 361 -23.81 -0.33 8.48
CA ILE A 361 -22.89 0.72 8.94
C ILE A 361 -23.30 1.25 10.33
N LEU A 362 -24.60 1.35 10.60
CA LEU A 362 -25.14 1.81 11.88
C LEU A 362 -25.08 0.76 13.00
N VAL A 363 -24.85 -0.53 12.69
CA VAL A 363 -24.70 -1.55 13.73
C VAL A 363 -23.39 -1.34 14.45
N LYS A 364 -23.46 -0.82 15.68
CA LYS A 364 -22.32 -0.83 16.60
C LYS A 364 -21.98 -2.28 16.93
N VAL A 365 -20.85 -2.76 16.44
CA VAL A 365 -20.25 -3.99 16.96
C VAL A 365 -19.81 -3.67 18.40
N PRO A 366 -20.37 -4.33 19.43
CA PRO A 366 -19.94 -4.08 20.80
C PRO A 366 -18.45 -4.38 20.89
N ALA A 367 -17.67 -3.43 21.41
CA ALA A 367 -16.28 -3.66 21.72
C ALA A 367 -16.21 -4.86 22.67
N HIS A 368 -15.52 -5.92 22.26
CA HIS A 368 -15.23 -7.03 23.15
C HIS A 368 -14.36 -6.48 24.29
N THR A 369 -14.98 -6.34 25.47
CA THR A 369 -14.32 -6.02 26.75
C THR A 369 -13.34 -7.09 27.16
#